data_AF-A0A838UPU8-F1
#
_entry.id   AF-A0A838UPU8-F1
#
_cell.length_a   1.000
_cell.length_b   1.000
_cell.length_c   1.000
_cell.angle_alpha   90.00
_cell.angle_beta   90.00
_cell.angle_gamma   90.00
#
_symmetry.space_group_name_H-M   'P 1'
#
loop_
_entity.id
_entity.type
_entity.pdbx_description
1 polymer ?
#
loop_
_entity_poly.entity_id
_entity_poly.type
_entity_poly.pdbx_seq_one_letter_code
_entity_poly.pdbx_strand_id
1 'polypeptide(L)'
;MPDLDGGHYFLTVLAPVRMDTMIDPVTGRSRSHRQVLAQDLALLRTGRQTAASPPDDPPSPFAANTLNHLARFVVIDGPAFNGRVSGDALLDKIRGVDPLAPQPVDALATPYLLFAAEVDARGDGPTALRTYTDALWATMNQELRTVFGHCKGFDGVDGAARFNAFVEARRVETTLPFNDYRADDPAFAGDASPPGAIGTAVAVVWRLVTGQAAKPSPATPGSDLPSVLKALFLQQHFTRFAIEAQGLDDAALHARFGAFLGAVRPGEPTPTQPPGEIFAPPAEWAP
;
A
#
# COMPACT_ATOMS: atom_id res chain seq x y z
N MET A 1 16.10 2.91 7.79
CA MET A 1 15.14 3.90 7.24
C MET A 1 13.77 3.36 7.55
N PRO A 2 12.83 4.20 8.02
CA PRO A 2 11.48 3.72 8.35
C PRO A 2 10.78 3.10 7.13
N ASP A 3 11.09 3.57 5.93
CA ASP A 3 10.34 3.15 4.73
C ASP A 3 10.80 1.81 4.13
N LEU A 4 11.77 1.11 4.73
CA LEU A 4 12.28 -0.18 4.25
C LEU A 4 12.20 -1.21 5.37
N ASP A 5 11.39 -2.24 5.19
CA ASP A 5 11.30 -3.35 6.14
C ASP A 5 10.82 -4.64 5.46
N GLY A 6 11.27 -5.80 5.94
CA GLY A 6 10.81 -7.10 5.47
C GLY A 6 11.01 -7.38 3.98
N GLY A 7 11.98 -6.71 3.33
CA GLY A 7 12.19 -6.79 1.87
C GLY A 7 11.28 -5.86 1.04
N HIS A 8 10.46 -5.05 1.70
CA HIS A 8 9.48 -4.17 1.11
C HIS A 8 9.81 -2.70 1.35
N TYR A 9 9.41 -1.86 0.39
CA TYR A 9 9.52 -0.41 0.50
C TYR A 9 8.13 0.21 0.63
N PHE A 10 7.91 0.95 1.70
CA PHE A 10 6.64 1.59 2.06
C PHE A 10 6.71 3.08 1.72
N LEU A 11 6.25 3.43 0.51
CA LEU A 11 6.23 4.81 0.07
C LEU A 11 4.95 5.51 0.56
N THR A 12 5.11 6.63 1.27
CA THR A 12 4.03 7.59 1.52
C THR A 12 4.45 8.98 1.04
N VAL A 13 3.65 9.58 0.17
CA VAL A 13 3.87 10.92 -0.38
C VAL A 13 2.67 11.79 -0.04
N LEU A 14 2.92 13.00 0.46
CA LEU A 14 1.91 14.05 0.63
C LEU A 14 2.23 15.22 -0.30
N ALA A 15 1.57 15.26 -1.45
CA ALA A 15 1.75 16.31 -2.43
C ALA A 15 0.67 17.40 -2.26
N PRO A 16 1.02 18.64 -1.88
CA PRO A 16 0.04 19.69 -1.71
C PRO A 16 -0.63 20.03 -3.04
N VAL A 17 -1.96 20.04 -3.05
CA VAL A 17 -2.75 20.36 -4.24
C VAL A 17 -2.70 21.88 -4.50
N ARG A 18 -2.71 22.25 -5.77
CA ARG A 18 -2.77 23.63 -6.23
C ARG A 18 -4.08 24.29 -5.82
N MET A 19 -3.99 25.54 -5.36
CA MET A 19 -5.15 26.33 -4.91
C MET A 19 -5.44 27.50 -5.85
N ASP A 20 -4.57 27.73 -6.83
CA ASP A 20 -4.87 28.62 -7.94
C ASP A 20 -6.01 28.06 -8.80
N THR A 21 -6.60 28.92 -9.61
CA THR A 21 -7.69 28.56 -10.50
C THR A 21 -7.11 28.13 -11.84
N MET A 22 -7.58 26.99 -12.36
CA MET A 22 -7.30 26.61 -13.73
C MET A 22 -8.40 27.15 -14.64
N ILE A 23 -8.00 27.65 -15.81
CA ILE A 23 -8.95 28.03 -16.87
C ILE A 23 -8.98 26.91 -17.88
N ASP A 24 -10.17 26.34 -18.09
CA ASP A 24 -10.41 25.35 -19.13
C ASP A 24 -10.19 26.02 -20.50
N PRO A 25 -9.23 25.55 -21.32
CA PRO A 25 -8.88 26.20 -22.58
C PRO A 25 -9.98 26.06 -23.64
N VAL A 26 -10.88 25.09 -23.49
CA VAL A 26 -11.98 24.82 -24.43
C VAL A 26 -13.23 25.62 -24.05
N THR A 27 -13.61 25.58 -22.77
CA THR A 27 -14.85 26.21 -22.29
C THR A 27 -14.67 27.62 -21.75
N GLY A 28 -13.42 28.03 -21.48
CA GLY A 28 -13.08 29.30 -20.83
C GLY A 28 -13.51 29.38 -19.36
N ARG A 29 -14.02 28.27 -18.78
CA ARG A 29 -14.53 28.25 -17.41
C ARG A 29 -13.41 28.04 -16.41
N SER A 30 -13.51 28.76 -15.29
CA SER A 30 -12.70 28.53 -14.10
C SER A 30 -13.06 27.19 -13.45
N ARG A 31 -12.05 26.41 -13.08
CA ARG A 31 -12.18 25.17 -12.30
C ARG A 31 -11.14 25.16 -11.18
N SER A 32 -11.39 24.35 -10.15
CA SER A 32 -10.40 24.09 -9.09
C SER A 32 -9.57 22.85 -9.42
N HIS A 33 -8.26 22.89 -9.16
CA HIS A 33 -7.40 21.71 -9.31
C HIS A 33 -7.90 20.54 -8.46
N ARG A 34 -8.39 20.81 -7.25
CA ARG A 34 -8.95 19.81 -6.33
C ARG A 34 -10.12 19.04 -6.95
N GLN A 35 -11.07 19.74 -7.56
CA GLN A 35 -12.24 19.09 -8.17
C GLN A 35 -11.85 18.27 -9.39
N VAL A 36 -10.98 18.79 -10.25
CA VAL A 36 -10.54 18.07 -11.45
C VAL A 36 -9.70 16.85 -11.06
N LEU A 37 -8.80 16.98 -10.10
CA LEU A 37 -8.06 15.85 -9.54
C LEU A 37 -8.99 14.75 -9.01
N ALA A 38 -10.03 15.10 -8.26
CA ALA A 38 -11.00 14.12 -7.78
C ALA A 38 -11.76 13.42 -8.92
N GLN A 39 -12.05 14.13 -10.01
CA GLN A 39 -12.66 13.56 -11.21
C GLN A 39 -11.69 12.62 -11.92
N ASP A 40 -10.43 13.02 -12.10
CA ASP A 40 -9.41 12.21 -12.75
C ASP A 40 -9.14 10.93 -11.96
N LEU A 41 -9.08 11.01 -10.62
CA LEU A 41 -8.94 9.83 -9.77
C LEU A 41 -10.17 8.91 -9.83
N ALA A 42 -11.37 9.47 -9.96
CA ALA A 42 -12.60 8.67 -10.14
C ALA A 42 -12.67 7.97 -11.50
N LEU A 43 -11.97 8.52 -12.51
CA LEU A 43 -11.86 7.94 -13.85
C LEU A 43 -10.63 7.03 -14.00
N LEU A 44 -9.71 7.05 -13.04
CA LEU A 44 -8.52 6.21 -13.07
C LEU A 44 -8.92 4.75 -12.88
N ARG A 45 -8.49 3.90 -13.81
CA ARG A 45 -8.79 2.46 -13.77
C ARG A 45 -8.21 1.83 -12.51
N THR A 46 -9.06 1.17 -11.75
CA THR A 46 -8.69 0.40 -10.55
C THR A 46 -8.39 -1.05 -10.91
N GLY A 47 -7.86 -1.83 -9.96
CA GLY A 47 -7.72 -3.27 -10.14
C GLY A 47 -9.09 -3.93 -10.33
N ARG A 48 -9.15 -4.99 -11.15
CA ARG A 48 -10.37 -5.74 -11.41
C ARG A 48 -10.71 -6.58 -10.19
N GLN A 49 -11.53 -6.08 -9.27
CA GLN A 49 -11.81 -6.71 -7.96
C GLN A 49 -13.11 -7.52 -7.90
N THR A 50 -13.96 -7.48 -8.93
CA THR A 50 -15.26 -8.15 -8.90
C THR A 50 -15.55 -8.87 -10.21
N ALA A 51 -16.33 -9.95 -10.16
CA ALA A 51 -16.84 -10.66 -11.34
C ALA A 51 -17.67 -9.77 -12.30
N ALA A 52 -18.07 -8.57 -11.88
CA ALA A 52 -18.80 -7.60 -12.70
C ALA A 52 -17.91 -6.69 -13.55
N SER A 53 -16.58 -6.72 -13.36
CA SER A 53 -15.66 -6.03 -14.26
C SER A 53 -15.69 -6.69 -15.64
N PRO A 54 -15.93 -5.95 -16.73
CA PRO A 54 -15.97 -6.53 -18.07
C PRO A 54 -14.65 -7.26 -18.38
N PRO A 55 -14.69 -8.46 -18.99
CA PRO A 55 -13.48 -9.23 -19.28
C PRO A 55 -12.49 -8.49 -20.20
N ASP A 56 -12.98 -7.52 -20.98
CA ASP A 56 -12.19 -6.73 -21.92
C ASP A 56 -11.69 -5.38 -21.36
N ASP A 57 -12.00 -5.02 -20.11
CA ASP A 57 -11.66 -3.70 -19.55
C ASP A 57 -10.19 -3.64 -19.11
N PRO A 58 -9.28 -2.90 -19.77
CA PRO A 58 -7.84 -2.98 -19.49
C PRO A 58 -7.52 -2.81 -17.99
N PRO A 59 -6.52 -3.54 -17.46
CA PRO A 59 -6.19 -3.48 -16.04
C PRO A 59 -5.71 -2.09 -15.62
N SER A 60 -5.64 -1.86 -14.29
CA SER A 60 -5.06 -0.64 -13.74
C SER A 60 -3.64 -0.42 -14.30
N PRO A 61 -3.26 0.80 -14.68
CA PRO A 61 -1.88 1.12 -15.09
C PRO A 61 -0.83 0.70 -14.06
N PHE A 62 -1.19 0.72 -12.77
CA PHE A 62 -0.31 0.27 -11.68
C PHE A 62 0.03 -1.22 -11.75
N ALA A 63 -0.81 -2.06 -12.37
CA ALA A 63 -0.57 -3.49 -12.53
C ALA A 63 0.55 -3.80 -13.54
N ALA A 64 0.88 -2.85 -14.42
CA ALA A 64 2.00 -2.99 -15.35
C ALA A 64 3.38 -2.88 -14.66
N ASN A 65 3.42 -2.27 -13.47
CA ASN A 65 4.64 -2.22 -12.66
C ASN A 65 4.67 -3.43 -11.71
N THR A 66 5.53 -4.40 -12.04
CA THR A 66 5.68 -5.66 -11.32
C THR A 66 6.40 -5.54 -9.97
N LEU A 67 6.59 -4.31 -9.46
CA LEU A 67 7.03 -4.10 -8.08
C LEU A 67 5.83 -3.83 -7.17
N ASN A 68 4.66 -3.45 -7.70
CA ASN A 68 3.52 -3.04 -6.90
C ASN A 68 2.80 -4.23 -6.25
N HIS A 69 2.78 -4.24 -4.93
CA HIS A 69 1.82 -5.02 -4.14
C HIS A 69 0.52 -4.23 -3.99
N LEU A 70 0.66 -2.94 -3.67
CA LEU A 70 -0.45 -2.00 -3.50
C LEU A 70 -0.01 -0.61 -3.96
N ALA A 71 -0.89 0.10 -4.67
CA ALA A 71 -0.71 1.51 -4.96
C ALA A 71 -2.07 2.21 -4.87
N ARG A 72 -2.11 3.36 -4.20
CA ARG A 72 -3.34 4.11 -3.95
C ARG A 72 -3.14 5.61 -3.95
N PHE A 73 -4.14 6.32 -4.45
CA PHE A 73 -4.28 7.76 -4.32
C PHE A 73 -5.48 8.09 -3.43
N VAL A 74 -5.30 9.09 -2.57
CA VAL A 74 -6.38 9.63 -1.73
C VAL A 74 -6.26 11.15 -1.71
N VAL A 75 -7.36 11.87 -1.87
CA VAL A 75 -7.39 13.32 -1.63
C VAL A 75 -7.77 13.55 -0.16
N ILE A 76 -6.92 14.26 0.56
CA ILE A 76 -7.14 14.67 1.94
C ILE A 76 -7.54 16.15 1.91
N ASP A 77 -8.85 16.41 2.03
CA ASP A 77 -9.41 17.77 2.00
C ASP A 77 -9.27 18.50 3.36
N GLY A 78 -9.23 17.74 4.45
CA GLY A 78 -9.16 18.25 5.81
C GLY A 78 -8.93 17.12 6.80
N PRO A 79 -8.60 17.41 8.06
CA PRO A 79 -8.46 16.37 9.07
C PRO A 79 -9.82 15.74 9.37
N ALA A 80 -9.84 14.44 9.69
CA ALA A 80 -11.06 13.73 10.08
C ALA A 80 -11.56 14.11 11.49
N PHE A 81 -10.85 15.00 12.20
CA PHE A 81 -11.17 15.41 13.55
C PHE A 81 -12.23 16.51 13.54
N ASN A 82 -13.42 16.20 14.06
CA ASN A 82 -14.57 17.11 14.12
C ASN A 82 -14.52 18.12 15.27
N GLY A 83 -13.34 18.32 15.87
CA GLY A 83 -13.14 19.28 16.95
C GLY A 83 -13.57 18.80 18.34
N ARG A 84 -13.95 17.53 18.55
CA ARG A 84 -14.28 17.03 19.90
C ARG A 84 -13.11 16.30 20.52
N VAL A 85 -12.42 16.95 21.45
CA VAL A 85 -11.50 16.25 22.34
C VAL A 85 -12.36 15.40 23.27
N SER A 86 -12.26 14.07 23.15
CA SER A 86 -12.94 13.15 24.07
C SER A 86 -12.37 13.32 25.48
N GLY A 87 -13.14 13.93 26.38
CA GLY A 87 -12.87 14.04 27.81
C GLY A 87 -13.70 13.03 28.62
N ASP A 88 -13.35 12.88 29.90
CA ASP A 88 -14.16 12.13 30.85
C ASP A 88 -15.42 12.95 31.18
N ALA A 89 -16.59 12.46 30.73
CA ALA A 89 -17.87 13.15 30.85
C ALA A 89 -18.23 13.52 32.30
N LEU A 90 -17.71 12.79 33.30
CA LEU A 90 -17.94 13.10 34.70
C LEU A 90 -17.12 14.31 35.16
N LEU A 91 -15.85 14.39 34.74
CA LEU A 91 -14.95 15.50 35.05
C LEU A 91 -15.36 16.78 34.32
N ASP A 92 -15.84 16.66 33.09
CA ASP A 92 -16.26 17.81 32.28
C ASP A 92 -17.54 18.48 32.84
N LYS A 93 -18.46 17.68 33.41
CA LYS A 93 -19.63 18.19 34.12
C LYS A 93 -19.25 18.91 35.42
N ILE A 94 -18.23 18.44 36.14
CA ILE A 94 -17.71 19.10 37.35
C ILE A 94 -17.01 20.41 36.99
N ARG A 95 -16.32 20.46 35.85
CA ARG A 95 -15.60 21.64 35.35
C ARG A 95 -16.50 22.65 34.64
N GLY A 96 -17.80 22.37 34.49
CA GLY A 96 -18.75 23.26 33.82
C GLY A 96 -18.43 23.46 32.34
N VAL A 97 -17.83 22.46 31.68
CA VAL A 97 -17.55 22.51 30.25
C VAL A 97 -18.90 22.47 29.51
N ASP A 98 -19.18 23.50 28.71
CA ASP A 98 -20.39 23.56 27.88
C ASP A 98 -20.21 22.65 26.65
N PRO A 99 -20.94 21.53 26.55
CA PRO A 99 -20.84 20.62 25.42
C PRO A 99 -21.43 21.20 24.12
N LEU A 100 -22.16 22.31 24.19
CA LEU A 100 -22.74 23.01 23.04
C LEU A 100 -21.83 24.13 22.51
N ALA A 101 -20.78 24.51 23.25
CA ALA A 101 -19.80 25.48 22.80
C ALA A 101 -18.91 24.85 21.68
N PRO A 102 -18.84 25.46 20.49
CA PRO A 102 -17.97 24.98 19.42
C PRO A 102 -16.50 25.02 19.84
N GLN A 103 -15.81 23.89 19.70
CA GLN A 103 -14.36 23.81 19.89
C GLN A 103 -13.63 24.17 18.58
N PRO A 104 -12.36 24.59 18.66
CA PRO A 104 -11.55 24.82 17.47
C PRO A 104 -11.51 23.56 16.59
N VAL A 105 -11.83 23.73 15.31
CA VAL A 105 -11.72 22.67 14.31
C VAL A 105 -10.37 22.85 13.62
N ASP A 106 -9.52 21.84 13.70
CA ASP A 106 -8.29 21.81 12.93
C ASP A 106 -8.63 21.82 11.44
N ALA A 107 -7.92 22.65 10.67
CA ALA A 107 -8.07 22.71 9.22
C ALA A 107 -6.70 22.59 8.56
N LEU A 108 -6.65 21.89 7.43
CA LEU A 108 -5.46 21.90 6.60
C LEU A 108 -5.41 23.22 5.82
N ALA A 109 -4.23 23.84 5.76
CA ALA A 109 -4.02 25.05 4.97
C ALA A 109 -4.20 24.81 3.45
N THR A 110 -4.08 23.57 3.00
CA THR A 110 -4.28 23.15 1.62
C THR A 110 -4.71 21.67 1.61
N PRO A 111 -5.53 21.23 0.65
CA PRO A 111 -5.74 19.82 0.41
C PRO A 111 -4.43 19.16 -0.05
N TYR A 112 -4.29 17.88 0.26
CA TYR A 112 -3.14 17.06 -0.13
C TYR A 112 -3.60 15.86 -0.96
N LEU A 113 -2.82 15.54 -1.99
CA LEU A 113 -2.84 14.24 -2.63
C LEU A 113 -1.92 13.33 -1.82
N LEU A 114 -2.48 12.32 -1.18
CA LEU A 114 -1.75 11.19 -0.66
C LEU A 114 -1.53 10.19 -1.79
N PHE A 115 -0.27 9.83 -2.01
CA PHE A 115 0.10 8.66 -2.80
C PHE A 115 0.82 7.68 -1.90
N ALA A 116 0.26 6.49 -1.73
CA ALA A 116 0.90 5.42 -0.99
C ALA A 116 1.12 4.22 -1.89
N ALA A 117 2.31 3.63 -1.81
CA ALA A 117 2.66 2.43 -2.54
C ALA A 117 3.49 1.48 -1.67
N GLU A 118 3.20 0.20 -1.78
CA GLU A 118 3.97 -0.88 -1.19
C GLU A 118 4.57 -1.70 -2.30
N VAL A 119 5.90 -1.84 -2.26
CA VAL A 119 6.63 -2.42 -3.37
C VAL A 119 7.75 -3.33 -2.93
N ASP A 120 8.05 -4.32 -3.78
CA ASP A 120 9.26 -5.12 -3.65
C ASP A 120 10.49 -4.19 -3.66
N ALA A 121 11.26 -4.20 -2.58
CA ALA A 121 12.44 -3.35 -2.48
C ALA A 121 13.63 -3.97 -3.21
N ARG A 122 14.30 -3.17 -4.05
CA ARG A 122 15.56 -3.54 -4.70
C ARG A 122 16.71 -2.70 -4.17
N GLY A 123 17.60 -3.32 -3.40
CA GLY A 123 18.73 -2.64 -2.78
C GLY A 123 18.35 -1.91 -1.49
N ASP A 124 19.08 -0.84 -1.18
CA ASP A 124 18.78 0.01 -0.02
C ASP A 124 17.64 1.00 -0.31
N GLY A 125 17.18 1.75 0.69
CA GLY A 125 16.02 2.65 0.55
C GLY A 125 16.09 3.64 -0.62
N PRO A 126 17.18 4.43 -0.79
CA PRO A 126 17.32 5.32 -1.93
C PRO A 126 17.31 4.58 -3.27
N THR A 127 17.99 3.43 -3.36
CA THR A 127 18.02 2.62 -4.58
C THR A 127 16.64 2.03 -4.88
N ALA A 128 15.93 1.55 -3.87
CA ALA A 128 14.59 0.99 -3.99
C ALA A 128 13.60 2.06 -4.46
N LEU A 129 13.60 3.25 -3.83
CA LEU A 129 12.78 4.38 -4.25
C LEU A 129 13.07 4.78 -5.70
N ARG A 130 14.35 4.88 -6.06
CA ARG A 130 14.74 5.27 -7.41
C ARG A 130 14.30 4.24 -8.43
N THR A 131 14.54 2.96 -8.15
CA THR A 131 14.12 1.85 -9.01
C THR A 131 12.61 1.85 -9.22
N TYR A 132 11.85 2.04 -8.14
CA TYR A 132 10.40 2.09 -8.21
C TYR A 132 9.89 3.30 -9.01
N THR A 133 10.38 4.50 -8.72
CA THR A 133 9.94 5.73 -9.41
C THR A 133 10.34 5.75 -10.88
N ASP A 134 11.49 5.18 -11.26
CA ASP A 134 11.88 5.01 -12.66
C ASP A 134 10.93 4.04 -13.38
N ALA A 135 10.61 2.90 -12.78
CA ALA A 135 9.65 1.94 -13.32
C ALA A 135 8.24 2.52 -13.43
N LEU A 136 7.80 3.29 -12.42
CA LEU A 136 6.49 3.93 -12.41
C LEU A 136 6.37 4.99 -13.52
N TRP A 137 7.42 5.79 -13.73
CA TRP A 137 7.43 6.76 -14.82
C TRP A 137 7.43 6.08 -16.20
N ALA A 138 8.25 5.03 -16.36
CA ALA A 138 8.30 4.27 -17.62
C ALA A 138 6.95 3.63 -17.98
N THR A 139 6.20 3.18 -16.98
CA THR A 139 4.92 2.47 -17.18
C THR A 139 3.72 3.40 -17.34
N MET A 140 3.63 4.49 -16.57
CA MET A 140 2.39 5.28 -16.47
C MET A 140 2.62 6.80 -16.35
N ASN A 141 3.65 7.37 -16.99
CA ASN A 141 3.91 8.81 -16.92
C ASN A 141 2.73 9.70 -17.37
N GLN A 142 1.86 9.24 -18.27
CA GLN A 142 0.72 10.03 -18.73
C GLN A 142 -0.31 10.22 -17.62
N GLU A 143 -0.63 9.14 -16.91
CA GLU A 143 -1.51 9.14 -15.75
C GLU A 143 -0.88 9.91 -14.58
N LEU A 144 0.43 9.71 -14.33
CA LEU A 144 1.16 10.46 -13.31
C LEU A 144 1.12 11.97 -13.59
N ARG A 145 1.28 12.38 -14.84
CA ARG A 145 1.19 13.79 -15.25
C ARG A 145 -0.21 14.35 -15.07
N THR A 146 -1.24 13.55 -15.35
CA THR A 146 -2.63 13.93 -15.14
C THR A 146 -2.90 14.17 -13.66
N VAL A 147 -2.53 13.21 -12.80
CA VAL A 147 -2.78 13.26 -11.36
C VAL A 147 -1.91 14.32 -10.67
N PHE A 148 -0.58 14.22 -10.78
CA PHE A 148 0.34 15.12 -10.08
C PHE A 148 0.45 16.51 -10.71
N GLY A 149 -0.03 16.71 -11.95
CA GLY A 149 -0.14 18.03 -12.57
C GLY A 149 -1.02 19.00 -11.77
N HIS A 150 -1.91 18.48 -10.91
CA HIS A 150 -2.70 19.25 -9.97
C HIS A 150 -1.97 19.58 -8.66
N CYS A 151 -0.73 19.15 -8.46
CA CYS A 151 0.05 19.36 -7.25
C CYS A 151 1.10 20.47 -7.42
N LYS A 152 1.40 21.18 -6.32
CA LYS A 152 2.39 22.26 -6.34
C LYS A 152 3.79 21.71 -6.59
N GLY A 153 4.52 22.37 -7.48
CA GLY A 153 5.92 22.05 -7.80
C GLY A 153 6.11 20.80 -8.65
N PHE A 154 5.04 20.32 -9.30
CA PHE A 154 5.14 19.32 -10.36
C PHE A 154 5.44 19.95 -11.74
N ASP A 155 5.32 21.28 -11.84
CA ASP A 155 5.64 22.02 -13.06
C ASP A 155 7.09 21.73 -13.51
N GLY A 156 7.26 21.31 -14.77
CA GLY A 156 8.57 20.96 -15.31
C GLY A 156 9.05 19.53 -15.02
N VAL A 157 8.24 18.67 -14.40
CA VAL A 157 8.53 17.24 -14.30
C VAL A 157 8.31 16.57 -15.66
N ASP A 158 9.40 16.33 -16.38
CA ASP A 158 9.41 15.83 -17.76
C ASP A 158 10.13 14.48 -17.94
N GLY A 159 10.67 13.91 -16.87
CA GLY A 159 11.36 12.63 -16.90
C GLY A 159 11.46 11.97 -15.54
N ALA A 160 11.86 10.70 -15.54
CA ALA A 160 11.93 9.85 -14.36
C ALA A 160 12.78 10.44 -13.23
N ALA A 161 13.95 11.02 -13.56
CA ALA A 161 14.81 11.66 -12.55
C ALA A 161 14.14 12.84 -11.84
N ARG A 162 13.43 13.70 -12.57
CA ARG A 162 12.68 14.82 -11.97
C ARG A 162 11.46 14.34 -11.20
N PHE A 163 10.82 13.27 -11.66
CA PHE A 163 9.72 12.65 -10.94
C PHE A 163 10.19 12.05 -9.60
N ASN A 164 11.31 11.34 -9.60
CA ASN A 164 11.94 10.85 -8.37
C ASN A 164 12.25 12.00 -7.40
N ALA A 165 12.86 13.08 -7.87
CA ALA A 165 13.12 14.25 -7.04
C ALA A 165 11.84 14.91 -6.50
N PHE A 166 10.77 14.95 -7.30
CA PHE A 166 9.46 15.45 -6.87
C PHE A 166 8.87 14.59 -5.75
N VAL A 167 8.93 13.26 -5.89
CA VAL A 167 8.46 12.27 -4.92
C VAL A 167 9.26 12.36 -3.63
N GLU A 168 10.60 12.37 -3.73
CA GLU A 168 11.50 12.41 -2.57
C GLU A 168 11.27 13.67 -1.73
N ALA A 169 11.10 14.83 -2.36
CA ALA A 169 10.83 16.09 -1.66
C ALA A 169 9.47 16.14 -0.93
N ARG A 170 8.57 15.17 -1.20
CA ARG A 170 7.21 15.09 -0.64
C ARG A 170 6.97 13.78 0.11
N ARG A 171 8.01 12.96 0.26
CA ARG A 171 7.98 11.71 1.00
C ARG A 171 7.84 12.03 2.49
N VAL A 172 6.95 11.29 3.14
CA VAL A 172 6.85 11.27 4.60
C VAL A 172 7.61 10.04 5.07
N GLU A 173 8.59 10.24 5.96
CA GLU A 173 9.32 9.14 6.60
C GLU A 173 8.38 8.43 7.57
N THR A 174 7.84 7.29 7.17
CA THR A 174 6.87 6.52 7.97
C THR A 174 6.81 5.07 7.52
N THR A 175 6.69 4.16 8.48
CA THR A 175 6.54 2.74 8.21
C THR A 175 5.11 2.33 7.85
N LEU A 176 4.09 3.22 7.96
CA LEU A 176 2.65 2.88 7.94
C LEU A 176 2.28 1.82 6.89
N PRO A 177 2.35 0.53 7.25
CA PRO A 177 2.18 -0.52 6.29
C PRO A 177 0.69 -0.85 6.20
N PHE A 178 0.20 -1.03 4.99
CA PHE A 178 -1.07 -1.68 4.68
C PHE A 178 -0.93 -3.20 4.73
N ASN A 179 0.27 -3.75 4.51
CA ASN A 179 0.57 -5.18 4.69
C ASN A 179 1.64 -5.41 5.77
N ASP A 180 1.27 -6.18 6.81
CA ASP A 180 2.18 -6.59 7.87
C ASP A 180 2.87 -7.91 7.48
N TYR A 181 4.03 -7.82 6.83
CA TYR A 181 4.90 -8.97 6.60
C TYR A 181 5.81 -9.15 7.82
N ARG A 182 5.25 -9.65 8.91
CA ARG A 182 6.03 -9.93 10.12
C ARG A 182 7.10 -10.98 9.80
N ALA A 183 8.37 -10.63 9.94
CA ALA A 183 9.44 -11.62 10.05
C ALA A 183 9.27 -12.39 11.38
N ASP A 184 9.60 -13.67 11.42
CA ASP A 184 9.54 -14.46 12.65
C ASP A 184 10.25 -13.74 13.80
N ASP A 185 9.67 -13.79 15.00
CA ASP A 185 10.23 -13.12 16.17
C ASP A 185 11.68 -13.58 16.37
N PRO A 186 12.64 -12.66 16.60
CA PRO A 186 13.99 -13.06 16.89
C PRO A 186 13.97 -13.95 18.15
N ALA A 187 14.59 -15.12 18.04
CA ALA A 187 14.79 -15.98 19.19
C ALA A 187 15.58 -15.20 20.26
N PHE A 188 14.92 -14.81 21.34
CA PHE A 188 15.61 -14.24 22.49
C PHE A 188 16.48 -15.34 23.10
N ALA A 189 17.80 -15.23 22.91
CA ALA A 189 18.75 -16.06 23.64
C ALA A 189 18.61 -15.73 25.14
N GLY A 190 18.06 -16.69 25.88
CA GLY A 190 17.81 -16.56 27.31
C GLY A 190 19.09 -16.37 28.14
N ASP A 191 18.91 -15.58 29.20
CA ASP A 191 19.58 -15.61 30.49
C ASP A 191 21.11 -15.66 30.55
N ALA A 192 21.72 -14.48 30.64
CA ALA A 192 22.79 -14.22 31.62
C ALA A 192 22.95 -12.71 31.86
N SER A 193 22.57 -12.23 33.05
CA SER A 193 23.00 -10.91 33.54
C SER A 193 23.79 -11.09 34.84
N PRO A 194 25.08 -10.72 34.92
CA PRO A 194 25.77 -10.59 36.19
C PRO A 194 25.37 -9.28 36.88
N PRO A 195 25.16 -9.28 38.21
CA PRO A 195 24.83 -8.05 38.94
C PRO A 195 26.10 -7.21 39.15
N GLY A 196 26.14 -5.96 38.66
CA GLY A 196 27.23 -5.05 39.06
C GLY A 196 27.51 -3.78 38.24
N ALA A 197 26.82 -3.47 37.14
CA ALA A 197 27.09 -2.24 36.37
C ALA A 197 25.83 -1.69 35.67
N ILE A 198 24.80 -1.33 36.45
CA ILE A 198 23.44 -1.10 35.94
C ILE A 198 23.36 0.09 34.95
N GLY A 199 24.12 1.17 35.12
CA GLY A 199 24.00 2.35 34.24
C GLY A 199 24.62 2.19 32.84
N THR A 200 25.87 1.72 32.78
CA THR A 200 26.61 1.55 31.52
C THR A 200 26.18 0.30 30.77
N ALA A 201 25.88 -0.80 31.46
CA ALA A 201 25.37 -2.01 30.80
C ALA A 201 23.99 -1.75 30.19
N VAL A 202 23.10 -1.03 30.88
CA VAL A 202 21.79 -0.65 30.31
C VAL A 202 21.96 0.28 29.12
N ALA A 203 22.86 1.27 29.16
CA ALA A 203 23.10 2.15 28.01
C ALA A 203 23.71 1.42 26.80
N VAL A 204 24.62 0.46 27.04
CA VAL A 204 25.22 -0.37 25.98
C VAL A 204 24.19 -1.35 25.41
N VAL A 205 23.45 -2.06 26.26
CA VAL A 205 22.37 -2.96 25.85
C VAL A 205 21.29 -2.17 25.12
N TRP A 206 20.85 -1.02 25.64
CA TRP A 206 19.91 -0.12 24.98
C TRP A 206 20.43 0.30 23.61
N ARG A 207 21.69 0.77 23.50
CA ARG A 207 22.28 1.13 22.19
C ARG A 207 22.37 -0.04 21.22
N LEU A 208 22.69 -1.23 21.70
CA LEU A 208 22.75 -2.44 20.88
C LEU A 208 21.35 -2.87 20.42
N VAL A 209 20.37 -2.82 21.32
CA VAL A 209 18.97 -3.14 21.03
C VAL A 209 18.36 -2.11 20.08
N THR A 210 18.53 -0.81 20.33
CA THR A 210 18.05 0.25 19.42
C THR A 210 18.80 0.24 18.08
N GLY A 211 20.08 -0.11 18.08
CA GLY A 211 20.89 -0.22 16.85
C GLY A 211 20.54 -1.45 16.01
N GLN A 212 20.07 -2.52 16.64
CA GLN A 212 19.50 -3.70 15.98
C GLN A 212 18.07 -3.43 15.50
N ALA A 213 17.23 -2.82 16.34
CA ALA A 213 15.84 -2.48 16.02
C ALA A 213 15.70 -1.42 14.91
N ALA A 214 16.75 -0.64 14.63
CA ALA A 214 16.78 0.32 13.53
C ALA A 214 17.16 -0.31 12.17
N LYS A 215 17.56 -1.58 12.15
CA LYS A 215 17.89 -2.30 10.92
C LYS A 215 16.61 -2.89 10.32
N PRO A 216 16.38 -2.73 9.01
CA PRO A 216 15.30 -3.43 8.31
C PRO A 216 15.38 -4.93 8.57
N SER A 217 14.24 -5.55 8.80
CA SER A 217 14.12 -7.01 8.85
C SER A 217 14.51 -7.60 7.49
N PRO A 218 15.10 -8.81 7.47
CA PRO A 218 15.33 -9.51 6.22
C PRO A 218 13.99 -9.81 5.52
N ALA A 219 14.05 -10.01 4.20
CA ALA A 219 12.88 -10.42 3.45
C ALA A 219 12.37 -11.79 3.91
N THR A 220 11.09 -11.88 4.26
CA THR A 220 10.45 -13.15 4.62
C THR A 220 10.33 -14.01 3.34
N PRO A 221 10.73 -15.29 3.34
CA PRO A 221 10.56 -16.16 2.20
C PRO A 221 9.11 -16.19 1.71
N GLY A 222 8.89 -15.95 0.41
CA GLY A 222 7.55 -15.94 -0.18
C GLY A 222 6.76 -14.65 0.01
N SER A 223 7.37 -13.57 0.51
CA SER A 223 6.72 -12.25 0.62
C SER A 223 6.84 -11.38 -0.65
N ASP A 224 7.57 -11.83 -1.67
CA ASP A 224 7.72 -11.13 -2.95
C ASP A 224 6.45 -11.18 -3.81
N LEU A 225 6.29 -10.23 -4.74
CA LEU A 225 5.08 -10.14 -5.57
C LEU A 225 4.73 -11.46 -6.31
N PRO A 226 5.65 -12.13 -7.01
CA PRO A 226 5.37 -13.44 -7.62
C PRO A 226 4.79 -14.47 -6.64
N SER A 227 5.38 -14.57 -5.45
CA SER A 227 4.92 -15.49 -4.40
C SER A 227 3.54 -15.11 -3.85
N VAL A 228 3.27 -13.82 -3.67
CA VAL A 228 1.95 -13.32 -3.24
C VAL A 228 0.88 -13.61 -4.30
N LEU A 229 1.15 -13.35 -5.58
CA LEU A 229 0.23 -13.66 -6.68
C LEU A 229 -0.05 -15.17 -6.74
N LYS A 230 0.97 -16.01 -6.49
CA LYS A 230 0.80 -17.45 -6.42
C LYS A 230 -0.08 -17.88 -5.25
N ALA A 231 0.12 -17.27 -4.08
CA ALA A 231 -0.68 -17.57 -2.90
C ALA A 231 -2.16 -17.20 -3.11
N LEU A 232 -2.44 -16.02 -3.69
CA LEU A 232 -3.80 -15.60 -4.03
C LEU A 232 -4.46 -16.54 -5.04
N PHE A 233 -3.72 -16.94 -6.08
CA PHE A 233 -4.16 -17.95 -7.04
C PHE A 233 -4.55 -19.26 -6.34
N LEU A 234 -3.67 -19.79 -5.49
CA LEU A 234 -3.96 -21.03 -4.76
C LEU A 234 -5.18 -20.90 -3.84
N GLN A 235 -5.32 -19.78 -3.14
CA GLN A 235 -6.47 -19.51 -2.27
C GLN A 235 -7.79 -19.51 -3.06
N GLN A 236 -7.82 -18.85 -4.21
CA GLN A 236 -9.01 -18.79 -5.07
C GLN A 236 -9.38 -20.15 -5.64
N HIS A 237 -8.42 -20.86 -6.23
CA HIS A 237 -8.68 -22.17 -6.84
C HIS A 237 -9.00 -23.23 -5.78
N PHE A 238 -8.37 -23.19 -4.60
CA PHE A 238 -8.70 -24.10 -3.51
C PHE A 238 -10.10 -23.85 -2.96
N THR A 239 -10.50 -22.58 -2.80
CA THR A 239 -11.87 -22.23 -2.38
C THR A 239 -12.89 -22.80 -3.37
N ARG A 240 -12.61 -22.68 -4.68
CA ARG A 240 -13.47 -23.25 -5.72
C ARG A 240 -13.52 -24.78 -5.66
N PHE A 241 -12.37 -25.43 -5.56
CA PHE A 241 -12.29 -26.89 -5.38
C PHE A 241 -13.11 -27.35 -4.18
N ALA A 242 -12.96 -26.70 -3.02
CA ALA A 242 -13.67 -27.05 -1.79
C ALA A 242 -15.19 -26.93 -1.93
N ILE A 243 -15.69 -25.95 -2.69
CA ILE A 243 -17.11 -25.80 -3.00
C ILE A 243 -17.60 -26.96 -3.88
N GLU A 244 -16.86 -27.30 -4.93
CA GLU A 244 -17.31 -28.29 -5.92
C GLU A 244 -17.08 -29.75 -5.49
N ALA A 245 -16.20 -29.99 -4.54
CA ALA A 245 -15.90 -31.32 -4.02
C ALA A 245 -16.89 -31.78 -2.93
N GLN A 246 -17.84 -30.92 -2.52
CA GLN A 246 -18.84 -31.27 -1.53
C GLN A 246 -19.72 -32.44 -2.01
N GLY A 247 -19.89 -33.45 -1.16
CA GLY A 247 -20.76 -34.60 -1.42
C GLY A 247 -20.15 -35.69 -2.31
N LEU A 248 -18.87 -35.57 -2.70
CA LEU A 248 -18.14 -36.66 -3.35
C LEU A 248 -17.83 -37.79 -2.37
N ASP A 249 -17.73 -39.02 -2.88
CA ASP A 249 -17.14 -40.13 -2.13
C ASP A 249 -15.61 -40.01 -2.05
N ASP A 250 -14.99 -40.81 -1.18
CA ASP A 250 -13.54 -40.75 -0.91
C ASP A 250 -12.68 -40.99 -2.16
N ALA A 251 -13.10 -41.92 -3.03
CA ALA A 251 -12.36 -42.26 -4.24
C ALA A 251 -12.40 -41.11 -5.25
N ALA A 252 -13.58 -40.52 -5.45
CA ALA A 252 -13.79 -39.36 -6.30
C ALA A 252 -13.07 -38.12 -5.75
N LEU A 253 -13.11 -37.90 -4.43
CA LEU A 253 -12.40 -36.79 -3.78
C LEU A 253 -10.89 -36.89 -3.96
N HIS A 254 -10.31 -38.07 -3.72
CA HIS A 254 -8.87 -38.29 -3.88
C HIS A 254 -8.42 -38.10 -5.33
N ALA A 255 -9.13 -38.69 -6.29
CA ALA A 255 -8.83 -38.51 -7.71
C ALA A 255 -8.92 -37.03 -8.13
N ARG A 256 -9.96 -36.32 -7.68
CA ARG A 256 -10.16 -34.90 -7.99
C ARG A 256 -9.10 -34.01 -7.34
N PHE A 257 -8.70 -34.31 -6.10
CA PHE A 257 -7.63 -33.57 -5.44
C PHE A 257 -6.28 -33.76 -6.16
N GLY A 258 -6.00 -34.96 -6.66
CA GLY A 258 -4.83 -35.21 -7.52
C GLY A 258 -4.83 -34.37 -8.80
N ALA A 259 -5.99 -34.30 -9.48
CA ALA A 259 -6.15 -33.45 -10.66
C ALA A 259 -5.96 -31.96 -10.33
N PHE A 260 -6.54 -31.49 -9.22
CA PHE A 260 -6.34 -30.14 -8.71
C PHE A 260 -4.85 -29.83 -8.50
N LEU A 261 -4.12 -30.68 -7.77
CA LEU A 261 -2.67 -30.48 -7.52
C LEU A 261 -1.85 -30.45 -8.81
N GLY A 262 -2.17 -31.33 -9.77
CA GLY A 262 -1.48 -31.38 -11.06
C GLY A 262 -1.69 -30.13 -11.91
N ALA A 263 -2.85 -29.49 -11.79
CA ALA A 263 -3.19 -28.28 -12.50
C ALA A 263 -2.63 -27.01 -11.82
N VAL A 264 -2.81 -26.86 -10.51
CA VAL A 264 -2.39 -25.64 -9.80
C VAL A 264 -0.90 -25.62 -9.46
N ARG A 265 -0.24 -26.78 -9.39
CA ARG A 265 1.21 -26.94 -9.16
C ARG A 265 1.73 -26.03 -8.04
N PRO A 266 1.40 -26.29 -6.77
CA PRO A 266 1.61 -25.32 -5.69
C PRO A 266 3.08 -24.94 -5.45
N GLY A 267 4.02 -25.84 -5.77
CA GLY A 267 5.46 -25.58 -5.65
C GLY A 267 6.07 -24.84 -6.85
N GLU A 268 5.32 -24.64 -7.93
CA GLU A 268 5.79 -23.96 -9.13
C GLU A 268 5.30 -22.51 -9.18
N PRO A 269 6.10 -21.55 -9.67
CA PRO A 269 5.71 -20.14 -9.76
C PRO A 269 4.56 -19.91 -10.75
N THR A 270 4.29 -20.88 -11.63
CA THR A 270 3.16 -20.85 -12.57
C THR A 270 2.40 -22.18 -12.50
N PRO A 271 1.06 -22.18 -12.72
CA PRO A 271 0.20 -21.02 -12.97
C PRO A 271 0.07 -20.09 -11.74
N THR A 272 -0.25 -18.82 -11.99
CA THR A 272 -0.38 -17.77 -10.99
C THR A 272 -1.43 -16.74 -11.42
N GLN A 273 -1.82 -15.88 -10.49
CA GLN A 273 -2.80 -14.83 -10.72
C GLN A 273 -2.18 -13.68 -11.53
N PRO A 274 -2.88 -13.15 -12.55
CA PRO A 274 -2.44 -11.95 -13.24
C PRO A 274 -2.39 -10.74 -12.29
N PRO A 275 -1.39 -9.86 -12.40
CA PRO A 275 -1.35 -8.62 -11.63
C PRO A 275 -2.59 -7.74 -11.87
N GLY A 276 -3.10 -7.11 -10.81
CA GLY A 276 -4.22 -6.17 -10.90
C GLY A 276 -5.60 -6.81 -11.11
N GLU A 277 -5.68 -8.14 -11.06
CA GLU A 277 -6.93 -8.89 -11.15
C GLU A 277 -7.16 -9.63 -9.84
N ILE A 278 -8.40 -9.70 -9.36
CA ILE A 278 -8.84 -10.56 -8.25
C ILE A 278 -10.17 -11.17 -8.69
N PHE A 279 -10.14 -12.40 -9.20
CA PHE A 279 -11.32 -13.11 -9.66
C PHE A 279 -11.38 -14.51 -9.07
N ALA A 280 -12.58 -15.00 -8.77
CA ALA A 280 -12.75 -16.43 -8.61
C ALA A 280 -12.71 -17.08 -10.00
N PRO A 281 -11.94 -18.16 -10.21
CA PRO A 281 -11.99 -18.91 -11.45
C PRO A 281 -13.41 -19.42 -11.73
N PRO A 282 -13.81 -19.57 -13.01
CA PRO A 282 -15.06 -20.25 -13.36
C PRO A 282 -15.06 -21.70 -12.86
N ALA A 283 -16.16 -22.44 -13.06
CA ALA A 283 -16.18 -23.87 -12.75
C ALA A 283 -15.10 -24.59 -13.58
N GLU A 284 -14.02 -25.02 -12.95
CA GLU A 284 -12.80 -25.47 -13.63
C GLU A 284 -12.58 -26.98 -13.52
N TRP A 285 -13.11 -27.61 -12.47
CA TRP A 285 -12.73 -28.97 -12.11
C TRP A 285 -13.84 -29.98 -12.42
N ALA A 286 -14.53 -29.81 -13.55
CA ALA A 286 -15.51 -30.77 -14.04
C ALA A 286 -14.83 -32.12 -14.36
N PRO A 287 -15.51 -33.27 -14.13
CA PRO A 287 -14.96 -34.60 -14.36
C PRO A 287 -14.64 -34.89 -15.83
#